data_AF-A0A0Q8E868-F1
#
_entry.id   AF-A0A0Q8E868-F1
#
_cell.length_a   1.000
_cell.length_b   1.000
_cell.length_c   1.000
_cell.angle_alpha   90.00
_cell.angle_beta   90.00
_cell.angle_gamma   90.00
#
_symmetry.space_group_name_H-M   'P 1'
#
loop_
_entity.id
_entity.type
_entity.pdbx_description
1 polymer ?
#
loop_
_entity_poly.entity_id
_entity_poly.type
_entity_poly.pdbx_seq_one_letter_code
_entity_poly.pdbx_strand_id
1 'polypeptide(L)'
;MSETRRTRDRLDTPREERRQLVKKPSFNRDAFGVFAEQFARFMGTATFLIYMTLFVLVWVGWNLLAPDDWRWDNYPFIFLTLMLSLQASYAAPLILLAQNRQEARDRVIAEQDRQADARAHADMEFLAREVASLRMSVGEVATRDFLRSELRTLLSDLDERADERAESHEDGGDGAQPAPH
;
A
#
# COMPACT_ATOMS: atom_id res chain seq x y z
N MET A 1 -12.30 -54.62 -39.02
CA MET A 1 -12.18 -53.15 -38.98
C MET A 1 -12.57 -52.73 -37.57
N SER A 2 -11.58 -52.56 -36.69
CA SER A 2 -11.79 -52.13 -35.31
C SER A 2 -10.46 -51.60 -34.79
N GLU A 3 -10.44 -50.30 -34.51
CA GLU A 3 -9.27 -49.47 -34.29
C GLU A 3 -8.56 -49.76 -32.97
N THR A 4 -7.24 -49.93 -33.03
CA THR A 4 -6.36 -49.95 -31.86
C THR A 4 -6.22 -48.51 -31.33
N ARG A 5 -6.96 -48.20 -30.27
CA ARG A 5 -6.94 -46.90 -29.59
C ARG A 5 -5.57 -46.68 -28.91
N ARG A 6 -4.69 -45.90 -29.55
CA ARG A 6 -3.46 -45.37 -28.93
C ARG A 6 -3.83 -44.52 -27.72
N THR A 7 -3.59 -45.04 -26.52
CA THR A 7 -3.63 -44.26 -25.29
C THR A 7 -2.43 -43.33 -25.29
N ARG A 8 -2.69 -42.02 -25.36
CA ARG A 8 -1.66 -40.97 -25.27
C ARG A 8 -1.08 -40.99 -23.86
N ASP A 9 0.22 -41.22 -23.80
CA ASP A 9 1.07 -41.09 -22.63
C ASP A 9 1.01 -39.63 -22.14
N ARG A 10 0.41 -39.41 -20.98
CA ARG A 10 0.28 -38.09 -20.35
C ARG A 10 1.58 -37.81 -19.58
N LEU A 11 2.50 -37.11 -20.24
CA LEU A 11 3.78 -36.64 -19.70
C LEU A 11 3.66 -35.26 -19.02
N ASP A 12 2.61 -35.04 -18.23
CA ASP A 12 2.40 -33.76 -17.52
C ASP A 12 2.08 -34.00 -16.05
N THR A 13 3.05 -34.52 -15.32
CA THR A 13 3.06 -34.39 -13.86
C THR A 13 4.48 -34.08 -13.43
N PRO A 14 4.80 -32.81 -13.09
CA PRO A 14 6.10 -32.52 -12.51
C PRO A 14 6.19 -33.29 -11.20
N ARG A 15 7.11 -34.25 -11.19
CA ARG A 15 7.45 -35.10 -10.07
C ARG A 15 8.01 -34.19 -8.96
N GLU A 16 7.20 -33.92 -7.94
CA GLU A 16 7.66 -33.23 -6.73
C GLU A 16 8.71 -34.11 -6.03
N GLU A 17 9.98 -33.86 -6.38
CA GLU A 17 11.11 -34.48 -5.70
C GLU A 17 11.17 -33.94 -4.27
N ARG A 18 10.57 -34.74 -3.38
CA ARG A 18 10.88 -34.78 -1.95
C ARG A 18 12.39 -34.72 -1.72
N ARG A 19 12.87 -33.56 -1.28
CA ARG A 19 14.11 -33.48 -0.49
C ARG A 19 14.06 -32.36 0.55
N GLN A 20 13.08 -32.45 1.46
CA GLN A 20 13.14 -31.73 2.74
C GLN A 20 13.83 -32.60 3.78
N LEU A 21 15.17 -32.62 3.74
CA LEU A 21 16.00 -33.29 4.75
C LEU A 21 17.13 -32.37 5.24
N VAL A 22 16.80 -31.09 5.40
CA VAL A 22 17.62 -30.18 6.19
C VAL A 22 16.71 -29.59 7.25
N LYS A 23 16.65 -30.26 8.42
CA LYS A 23 16.19 -29.62 9.66
C LYS A 23 17.17 -28.47 9.91
N LYS A 24 16.88 -27.29 9.37
CA LYS A 24 17.56 -26.06 9.78
C LYS A 24 17.39 -25.98 11.29
N PRO A 25 18.47 -25.88 12.08
CA PRO A 25 18.32 -25.65 13.51
C PRO A 25 17.52 -24.36 13.65
N SER A 26 16.28 -24.47 14.13
CA SER A 26 15.42 -23.33 14.44
C SER A 26 15.99 -22.72 15.73
N PHE A 27 17.12 -22.03 15.59
CA PHE A 27 17.55 -21.06 16.58
C PHE A 27 16.35 -20.16 16.83
N ASN A 28 15.93 -20.03 18.09
CA ASN A 28 14.62 -19.50 18.48
C ASN A 28 14.45 -18.03 18.06
N ARG A 29 14.11 -17.79 16.78
CA ARG A 29 14.02 -16.47 16.15
C ARG A 29 13.06 -15.53 16.88
N ASP A 30 12.11 -16.11 17.61
CA ASP A 30 11.12 -15.38 18.38
C ASP A 30 11.70 -14.82 19.68
N ALA A 31 12.44 -15.62 20.44
CA ALA A 31 13.11 -15.15 21.67
C ALA A 31 14.17 -14.06 21.39
N PHE A 32 14.98 -14.26 20.34
CA PHE A 32 15.94 -13.23 19.90
C PHE A 32 15.26 -11.99 19.33
N GLY A 33 14.06 -12.14 18.75
CA GLY A 33 13.26 -11.02 18.25
C GLY A 33 12.76 -10.10 19.34
N VAL A 34 12.17 -10.68 20.40
CA VAL A 34 11.70 -9.93 21.57
C VAL A 34 12.86 -9.25 22.28
N PHE A 35 13.99 -9.94 22.45
CA PHE A 35 15.19 -9.36 23.03
C PHE A 35 15.71 -8.19 22.19
N ALA A 36 15.84 -8.35 20.87
CA ALA A 36 16.31 -7.29 19.97
C ALA A 36 15.36 -6.07 19.97
N GLU A 37 14.05 -6.28 20.03
CA GLU A 37 13.06 -5.20 20.10
C GLU A 37 13.12 -4.43 21.42
N GLN A 38 13.33 -5.12 22.54
CA GLN A 38 13.56 -4.48 23.83
C GLN A 38 14.90 -3.73 23.86
N PHE A 39 15.95 -4.33 23.29
CA PHE A 39 17.28 -3.72 23.19
C PHE A 39 17.28 -2.48 22.30
N ALA A 40 16.55 -2.50 21.17
CA ALA A 40 16.40 -1.35 20.28
C ALA A 40 15.68 -0.20 20.98
N ARG A 41 14.60 -0.47 21.72
CA ARG A 41 13.90 0.54 22.53
C ARG A 41 14.78 1.12 23.64
N PHE A 42 15.60 0.27 24.26
CA PHE A 42 16.53 0.68 25.31
C PHE A 42 17.67 1.56 24.77
N MET A 43 18.27 1.18 23.64
CA MET A 43 19.39 1.90 23.02
C MET A 43 18.95 3.22 22.35
N GLY A 44 17.71 3.30 21.85
CA GLY A 44 17.17 4.51 21.22
C GLY A 44 16.78 5.62 22.19
N THR A 45 16.85 5.39 23.51
CA THR A 45 16.46 6.35 24.54
C THR A 45 17.70 6.98 25.21
N ALA A 46 17.67 8.28 25.49
CA ALA A 46 18.76 9.00 26.20
C ALA A 46 19.10 8.39 27.58
N THR A 47 18.19 7.61 28.14
CA THR A 47 18.35 6.86 29.39
C THR A 47 19.56 5.92 29.40
N PHE A 48 19.90 5.27 28.29
CA PHE A 48 21.07 4.37 28.22
C PHE A 48 22.37 5.12 28.49
N LEU A 49 22.54 6.29 27.86
CA LEU A 49 23.71 7.13 28.03
C LEU A 49 23.86 7.59 29.48
N ILE A 50 22.74 7.99 30.11
CA ILE A 50 22.73 8.40 31.53
C ILE A 50 23.21 7.26 32.44
N TYR A 51 22.67 6.05 32.27
CA TYR A 51 23.10 4.90 33.07
C TYR A 51 24.57 4.55 32.85
N MET A 52 25.06 4.58 31.60
CA MET A 52 26.46 4.33 31.28
C MET A 52 27.40 5.38 31.88
N THR A 53 27.05 6.66 31.77
CA THR A 53 27.83 7.74 32.41
C THR A 53 27.84 7.59 33.92
N LEU A 54 26.69 7.31 34.54
CA LEU A 54 26.61 7.09 35.98
C LEU A 54 27.47 5.90 36.42
N PHE A 55 27.43 4.79 35.68
CA PHE A 55 28.26 3.62 35.94
C PHE A 55 29.75 3.95 35.91
N VAL A 56 30.22 4.66 34.88
CA VAL A 56 31.63 5.09 34.77
C VAL A 56 32.01 6.02 35.92
N LEU A 57 31.16 6.99 36.26
CA LEU A 57 31.41 7.91 37.38
C LEU A 57 31.47 7.17 38.73
N VAL A 58 30.57 6.23 38.98
CA VAL A 58 30.57 5.41 40.20
C VAL A 58 31.82 4.54 40.26
N TRP A 59 32.23 3.91 39.15
CA TRP A 59 33.44 3.09 39.10
C TRP A 59 34.71 3.89 39.38
N VAL A 60 34.85 5.02 38.70
CA VAL A 60 35.99 5.93 38.86
C VAL A 60 36.00 6.51 40.27
N GLY A 61 34.84 6.95 40.77
CA GLY A 61 34.68 7.45 42.13
C GLY A 61 35.05 6.39 43.18
N TRP A 62 34.55 5.16 43.04
CA TRP A 62 34.90 4.06 43.94
C TRP A 62 36.41 3.82 43.97
N ASN A 63 37.06 3.72 42.81
CA ASN A 63 38.50 3.44 42.74
C ASN A 63 39.39 4.63 43.13
N LEU A 64 38.90 5.87 43.06
CA LEU A 64 39.62 7.06 43.54
C LEU A 64 39.49 7.25 45.05
N LEU A 65 38.29 7.08 45.60
CA LEU A 65 37.96 7.40 46.98
C LEU A 65 38.17 6.21 47.93
N ALA A 66 38.23 4.97 47.42
CA ALA A 66 38.50 3.80 48.25
C ALA A 66 39.93 3.83 48.83
N PRO A 67 40.14 3.30 50.05
CA PRO A 67 41.47 3.04 50.59
C PRO A 67 42.27 2.09 49.68
N ASP A 68 43.61 2.22 49.68
CA ASP A 68 44.51 1.45 48.78
C ASP A 68 44.26 -0.07 48.81
N ASP A 69 43.83 -0.61 49.96
CA ASP A 69 43.53 -2.03 50.13
C ASP A 69 42.26 -2.51 49.38
N TRP A 70 41.35 -1.60 49.04
CA TRP A 70 40.06 -1.89 48.38
C TRP A 70 39.96 -1.35 46.95
N ARG A 71 41.04 -0.74 46.43
CA ARG A 71 41.11 -0.30 45.03
C ARG A 71 41.35 -1.51 44.14
N TRP A 72 40.35 -1.85 43.34
CA TRP A 72 40.45 -2.96 42.38
C TRP A 72 41.01 -2.51 41.02
N ASP A 73 40.93 -1.22 40.69
CA ASP A 73 41.31 -0.67 39.39
C ASP A 73 41.97 0.72 39.55
N ASN A 74 43.27 0.72 39.83
CA ASN A 74 44.06 1.96 39.96
C ASN A 74 44.26 2.66 38.62
N TYR A 75 44.50 3.98 38.63
CA TYR A 75 44.84 4.75 37.44
C TYR A 75 45.99 4.05 36.68
N PRO A 76 45.82 3.70 35.38
CA PRO A 76 44.92 4.27 34.37
C PRO A 76 43.57 3.54 34.12
N PHE A 77 43.03 2.78 35.08
CA PHE A 77 41.75 2.04 34.97
C PHE A 77 41.72 0.96 33.87
N ILE A 78 42.63 0.00 33.97
CA ILE A 78 42.78 -1.05 32.95
C ILE A 78 41.55 -1.95 32.88
N PHE A 79 40.91 -2.26 34.02
CA PHE A 79 39.73 -3.14 34.03
C PHE A 79 38.53 -2.46 33.40
N LEU A 80 38.29 -1.19 33.72
CA LEU A 80 37.25 -0.39 33.06
C LEU A 80 37.48 -0.36 31.54
N THR A 81 38.72 -0.13 31.11
CA THR A 81 39.07 -0.09 29.68
C THR A 81 38.83 -1.44 29.00
N LEU A 82 39.26 -2.54 29.62
CA LEU A 82 39.02 -3.89 29.10
C LEU A 82 37.53 -4.20 28.99
N MET A 83 36.74 -3.83 29.99
CA MET A 83 35.30 -4.04 29.97
C MET A 83 34.61 -3.20 28.89
N LEU A 84 34.97 -1.93 28.72
CA LEU A 84 34.41 -1.08 27.67
C LEU A 84 34.77 -1.57 26.26
N SER A 85 36.02 -2.02 26.06
CA SER A 85 36.45 -2.59 24.78
C SER A 85 35.72 -3.89 24.43
N LEU A 86 35.51 -4.77 25.43
CA LEU A 86 34.70 -5.98 25.27
C LEU A 86 33.24 -5.62 24.96
N GLN A 87 32.68 -4.62 25.65
CA GLN A 87 31.31 -4.16 25.45
C GLN A 87 31.10 -3.64 24.01
N ALA A 88 32.06 -2.88 23.48
CA ALA A 88 32.03 -2.44 22.08
C ALA A 88 32.15 -3.62 21.10
N SER A 89 33.04 -4.59 21.38
CA SER A 89 33.26 -5.76 20.54
C SER A 89 32.01 -6.65 20.43
N TYR A 90 31.28 -6.86 21.53
CA TYR A 90 30.05 -7.67 21.52
C TYR A 90 28.82 -6.89 21.01
N ALA A 91 28.83 -5.56 21.07
CA ALA A 91 27.77 -4.74 20.51
C ALA A 91 27.69 -4.87 18.98
N ALA A 92 28.82 -4.92 18.27
CA ALA A 92 28.87 -5.02 16.82
C ALA A 92 28.05 -6.20 16.23
N PRO A 93 28.24 -7.47 16.64
CA PRO A 93 27.46 -8.58 16.12
C PRO A 93 25.97 -8.49 16.50
N LEU A 94 25.64 -7.99 17.69
CA LEU A 94 24.25 -7.77 18.09
C LEU A 94 23.56 -6.71 17.21
N ILE A 95 24.25 -5.61 16.93
CA ILE A 95 23.76 -4.54 16.04
C ILE A 95 23.57 -5.09 14.63
N LEU A 96 24.51 -5.88 14.11
CA LEU A 96 24.38 -6.51 12.79
C LEU A 96 23.17 -7.46 12.70
N LEU A 97 22.87 -8.21 13.77
CA LEU A 97 21.67 -9.05 13.82
C LEU A 97 20.38 -8.22 13.87
N ALA A 98 20.38 -7.11 14.60
CA ALA A 98 19.25 -6.18 14.63
C ALA A 98 19.04 -5.53 13.25
N GLN A 99 20.12 -5.10 12.59
CA GLN A 99 20.09 -4.51 11.25
C GLN A 99 19.56 -5.48 10.19
N ASN A 100 20.04 -6.73 10.16
CA ASN A 100 19.54 -7.76 9.24
C ASN A 100 18.02 -7.97 9.35
N ARG A 101 17.45 -7.82 10.55
CA ARG A 101 16.00 -7.90 10.76
C ARG A 101 15.25 -6.66 10.29
N GLN A 102 15.80 -5.47 10.50
CA GLN A 102 15.21 -4.24 10.00
C GLN A 102 15.21 -4.23 8.47
N GLU A 103 16.33 -4.56 7.84
CA GLU A 103 16.44 -4.67 6.37
C GLU A 103 15.45 -5.68 5.77
N ALA A 104 15.21 -6.80 6.46
CA ALA A 104 14.21 -7.78 6.01
C ALA A 104 12.77 -7.22 6.07
N ARG A 105 12.43 -6.43 7.09
CA ARG A 105 11.13 -5.74 7.19
C ARG A 105 11.00 -4.66 6.12
N ASP A 106 12.03 -3.83 5.98
CA ASP A 106 12.06 -2.73 5.02
C ASP A 106 11.94 -3.26 3.58
N ARG A 107 12.55 -4.41 3.27
CA ARG A 107 12.38 -5.08 1.98
C ARG A 107 10.93 -5.46 1.71
N VAL A 108 10.23 -6.06 2.69
CA VAL A 108 8.82 -6.47 2.53
C VAL A 108 7.94 -5.26 2.31
N ILE A 109 8.15 -4.17 3.07
CA ILE A 109 7.42 -2.92 2.91
C ILE A 109 7.65 -2.36 1.50
N ALA A 110 8.90 -2.30 1.05
CA ALA A 110 9.24 -1.80 -0.29
C ALA A 110 8.68 -2.67 -1.43
N GLU A 111 8.51 -3.98 -1.23
CA GLU A 111 7.86 -4.86 -2.21
C GLU A 111 6.35 -4.63 -2.26
N GLN A 112 5.70 -4.43 -1.11
CA GLN A 112 4.28 -4.11 -1.04
C GLN A 112 3.98 -2.76 -1.67
N ASP A 113 4.81 -1.75 -1.39
CA ASP A 113 4.71 -0.41 -1.95
C ASP A 113 4.79 -0.45 -3.48
N ARG A 114 5.78 -1.16 -4.03
CA ARG A 114 5.90 -1.39 -5.48
C ARG A 114 4.68 -2.07 -6.09
N GLN A 115 4.05 -3.03 -5.39
CA GLN A 115 2.83 -3.66 -5.88
C GLN A 115 1.61 -2.73 -5.80
N ALA A 116 1.53 -1.90 -4.77
CA ALA A 116 0.48 -0.91 -4.61
C ALA A 116 0.57 0.16 -5.72
N ASP A 117 1.77 0.67 -6.00
CA ASP A 117 2.03 1.63 -7.07
C ASP A 117 1.66 1.07 -8.45
N ALA A 118 2.03 -0.19 -8.72
CA ALA A 118 1.68 -0.85 -9.97
C ALA A 118 0.16 -0.97 -10.15
N ARG A 119 -0.58 -1.28 -9.06
CA ARG A 119 -2.05 -1.32 -9.08
C ARG A 119 -2.64 0.08 -9.27
N ALA A 120 -2.14 1.07 -8.55
CA ALA A 120 -2.60 2.46 -8.67
C ALA A 120 -2.40 3.01 -10.09
N HIS A 121 -1.27 2.69 -10.74
CA HIS A 121 -1.05 3.03 -12.14
C HIS A 121 -2.06 2.37 -13.08
N ALA A 122 -2.36 1.08 -12.89
CA ALA A 122 -3.35 0.37 -13.69
C ALA A 122 -4.77 0.93 -13.50
N ASP A 123 -5.15 1.23 -12.25
CA ASP A 123 -6.44 1.83 -11.93
C ASP A 123 -6.57 3.22 -12.56
N MET A 124 -5.50 4.01 -12.55
CA MET A 124 -5.47 5.32 -13.21
C MET A 124 -5.61 5.19 -14.73
N GLU A 125 -4.95 4.21 -15.36
CA GLU A 125 -5.11 3.95 -16.80
C GLU A 125 -6.55 3.51 -17.13
N PHE A 126 -7.14 2.66 -16.29
CA PHE A 126 -8.52 2.22 -16.43
C PHE A 126 -9.48 3.40 -16.32
N LEU A 127 -9.36 4.21 -15.27
CA LEU A 127 -10.16 5.41 -15.08
C LEU A 127 -9.97 6.42 -16.22
N ALA A 128 -8.76 6.61 -16.73
CA ALA A 128 -8.51 7.47 -17.87
C ALA A 128 -9.22 6.97 -19.14
N ARG A 129 -9.23 5.64 -19.37
CA ARG A 129 -9.95 5.02 -20.49
C ARG A 129 -11.47 5.15 -20.33
N GLU A 130 -12.00 4.94 -19.13
CA GLU A 130 -13.42 5.14 -18.81
C GLU A 130 -13.85 6.61 -18.96
N VAL A 131 -13.02 7.56 -18.53
CA VAL A 131 -13.31 8.98 -18.72
C VAL A 131 -13.28 9.36 -20.20
N ALA A 132 -12.35 8.77 -20.98
CA ALA A 132 -12.29 8.99 -22.42
C ALA A 132 -13.52 8.41 -23.15
N SER A 133 -13.96 7.20 -22.79
CA SER A 133 -15.18 6.58 -23.36
C SER A 133 -16.44 7.37 -22.96
N LEU A 134 -16.55 7.78 -21.69
CA LEU A 134 -17.64 8.63 -21.21
C LEU A 134 -17.68 9.95 -21.97
N ARG A 135 -16.53 10.63 -22.13
CA ARG A 135 -16.43 11.87 -22.91
C ARG A 135 -16.88 11.67 -24.36
N MET A 136 -16.52 10.57 -25.00
CA MET A 136 -16.95 10.29 -26.37
C MET A 136 -18.47 10.08 -26.43
N SER A 137 -19.04 9.26 -25.54
CA SER A 137 -20.48 9.00 -25.49
C SER A 137 -21.30 10.28 -25.21
N VAL A 138 -20.85 11.12 -24.28
CA VAL A 138 -21.49 12.42 -24.00
C VAL A 138 -21.31 13.38 -25.18
N GLY A 139 -20.15 13.37 -25.83
CA GLY A 139 -19.89 14.17 -27.03
C GLY A 139 -20.84 13.84 -28.18
N GLU A 140 -21.20 12.56 -28.33
CA GLU A 140 -22.12 12.09 -29.38
C GLU A 140 -23.58 12.52 -29.09
N VAL A 141 -24.03 12.38 -27.84
CA VAL A 141 -25.40 12.75 -27.41
C VAL A 141 -25.61 14.27 -27.33
N ALA A 142 -24.55 15.04 -27.08
CA ALA A 142 -24.59 16.50 -27.00
C ALA A 142 -24.17 17.20 -28.31
N THR A 143 -24.24 16.52 -29.46
CA THR A 143 -23.94 17.19 -30.73
C THR A 143 -24.96 18.29 -30.95
N ARG A 144 -24.50 19.53 -31.16
CA ARG A 144 -25.34 20.73 -31.37
C ARG A 144 -26.45 20.48 -32.38
N ASP A 145 -26.18 19.69 -33.41
CA ASP A 145 -27.14 19.38 -34.46
C ASP A 145 -28.27 18.46 -33.99
N PHE A 146 -28.00 17.51 -33.08
CA PHE A 146 -29.03 16.68 -32.45
C PHE A 146 -29.91 17.49 -31.49
N LEU A 147 -29.31 18.31 -30.62
CA LEU A 147 -30.09 19.23 -29.78
C LEU A 147 -30.92 20.21 -30.62
N ARG A 148 -30.37 20.67 -31.75
CA ARG A 148 -31.05 21.59 -32.65
C ARG A 148 -32.19 20.91 -33.40
N SER A 149 -32.00 19.68 -33.89
CA SER A 149 -33.08 18.93 -34.53
C SER A 149 -34.19 18.66 -33.53
N GLU A 150 -33.86 18.28 -32.30
CA GLU A 150 -34.88 17.94 -31.31
C GLU A 150 -35.63 19.15 -30.77
N LEU A 151 -34.94 20.27 -30.57
CA LEU A 151 -35.61 21.55 -30.32
C LEU A 151 -36.52 21.95 -31.49
N ARG A 152 -36.12 21.70 -32.74
CA ARG A 152 -36.94 22.03 -33.91
C ARG A 152 -38.17 21.12 -34.03
N THR A 153 -38.01 19.83 -33.80
CA THR A 153 -39.10 18.84 -33.77
C THR A 153 -40.12 19.22 -32.70
N LEU A 154 -39.67 19.53 -31.48
CA LEU A 154 -40.57 19.94 -30.39
C LEU A 154 -41.28 21.27 -30.69
N LEU A 155 -40.60 22.23 -31.34
CA LEU A 155 -41.21 23.48 -31.77
C LEU A 155 -42.30 23.25 -32.83
N SER A 156 -42.02 22.38 -33.80
CA SER A 156 -42.98 22.01 -34.86
C SER A 156 -44.23 21.38 -34.27
N ASP A 157 -44.08 20.44 -33.32
CA ASP A 157 -45.20 19.76 -32.66
C ASP A 157 -46.07 20.75 -31.85
N LEU A 158 -45.47 21.82 -31.31
CA LEU A 158 -46.22 22.88 -30.61
C LEU A 158 -46.95 23.82 -31.56
N ASP A 159 -46.34 24.21 -32.69
CA ASP A 159 -46.99 25.02 -33.73
C ASP A 159 -48.18 24.28 -34.33
N GLU A 160 -48.01 22.99 -34.67
CA GLU A 160 -49.08 22.18 -35.27
C GLU A 160 -50.28 22.03 -34.32
N ARG A 161 -50.04 21.84 -33.02
CA ARG A 161 -51.10 21.87 -31.99
C ARG A 161 -51.74 23.25 -31.80
N ALA A 162 -51.03 24.33 -32.09
CA ALA A 162 -51.57 25.68 -32.02
C ALA A 162 -52.47 25.97 -33.23
N ASP A 163 -52.07 25.51 -34.42
CA ASP A 163 -52.85 25.61 -35.65
C ASP A 163 -54.12 24.75 -35.58
N GLU A 164 -54.04 23.51 -35.09
CA GLU A 164 -55.22 22.66 -34.83
C GLU A 164 -56.23 23.32 -33.86
N ARG A 165 -55.73 24.04 -32.84
CA ARG A 165 -56.57 24.83 -31.93
C ARG A 165 -57.18 26.06 -32.59
N ALA A 166 -56.50 26.66 -33.56
CA ALA A 166 -57.03 27.80 -34.31
C ALA A 166 -58.11 27.35 -35.32
N GLU A 167 -57.88 26.27 -36.07
CA GLU A 167 -58.83 25.72 -37.03
C GLU A 167 -60.12 25.21 -36.35
N SER A 168 -59.99 24.55 -35.21
CA SER A 168 -61.15 24.14 -34.39
C SER A 168 -61.94 25.32 -33.82
N HIS A 169 -61.35 26.52 -33.76
CA HIS A 169 -62.04 27.75 -33.37
C HIS A 169 -62.75 28.44 -34.53
N GLU A 170 -62.25 28.31 -35.76
CA GLU A 170 -62.86 28.86 -36.97
C GLU A 170 -64.06 28.04 -37.46
N ASP A 171 -64.02 26.71 -37.37
CA ASP A 171 -65.14 25.82 -37.76
C ASP A 171 -66.34 25.91 -36.78
N GLY A 172 -66.14 26.48 -35.59
CA GLY A 172 -67.21 26.84 -34.66
C GLY A 172 -67.88 28.19 -34.95
N GLY A 173 -67.35 28.98 -35.90
CA GLY A 173 -67.75 30.37 -36.16
C GLY A 173 -68.77 30.58 -37.29
N ASP A 174 -68.92 29.65 -38.23
CA ASP A 174 -69.76 29.83 -39.42
C ASP A 174 -71.13 29.15 -39.31
N GLY A 175 -71.87 29.52 -38.26
CA GLY A 175 -73.26 29.10 -38.04
C GLY A 175 -74.29 30.24 -38.12
N ALA A 176 -73.91 31.44 -38.58
CA ALA A 176 -74.82 32.58 -38.67
C ALA A 176 -75.59 32.59 -40.00
N GLN A 177 -76.61 31.74 -40.05
CA GLN A 177 -77.58 31.61 -41.13
C GLN A 177 -78.34 32.93 -41.39
N PRO A 178 -78.36 33.50 -42.61
CA PRO A 178 -79.23 34.63 -42.90
C PRO A 178 -80.66 34.13 -43.16
N ALA A 179 -81.59 34.50 -42.28
CA ALA A 179 -83.01 34.22 -42.44
C ALA A 179 -83.61 35.08 -43.58
N PRO A 180 -84.56 34.56 -44.37
CA PRO A 180 -85.20 35.32 -45.43
C PRO A 180 -86.27 36.24 -44.85
N HIS A 181 -86.36 37.47 -45.35
CA HIS A 181 -87.58 38.14 -45.86
C HIS A 181 -87.30 39.62 -46.14
#